data_AF-A0A6C0DMQ6-F1
#
_entry.id   AF-A0A6C0DMQ6-F1
#
_cell.length_a   1.000
_cell.length_b   1.000
_cell.length_c   1.000
_cell.angle_alpha   90.00
_cell.angle_beta   90.00
_cell.angle_gamma   90.00
#
_symmetry.space_group_name_H-M   'P 1'
#
loop_
_entity.id
_entity.type
_entity.pdbx_description
1 polymer ?
#
loop_
_entity_poly.entity_id
_entity_poly.type
_entity_poly.pdbx_seq_one_letter_code
_entity_poly.pdbx_strand_id
1 'polypeptide(L)'
;MTTSIDDALFSSFENISINIDLSSKNDIELLQLFETDITEGERMSIINELYNRDKNLVIECINNVLNSIFMNKSSVKKRIILWLIRNKSFNFPLRIRCIETIEQLDGKTDEQYLNCLEDVMNEAVEFKKKYEVGTTFFWNVFKNVLKRNNYPSEYLLNRLCNIWKSVILDASLQEEFRYKLLQSLCNNEDYKDNLKYSFLNISLEYTWEDYRYIMYIIQFIIKTNNLISTHLDVLYNIIDERKLQSNAKADIADFFLGLKENFSGYTLPENIDDYISKGKEILDKLSYEEGGSKTFYNNTQNIHKIDVDSSINPFIEMLLSINLEIPTNEDELDDFIDKVVDEIKDYSSNIHSAEEQIRIIGSINRFILDNTLYSKYSVSLLTLLVRSYYYIQKHQYKDELMKRLCEELCDMADTCTTGHIGRLVNIFSGYEITLSMPVEEEIKSCVYARLTNIIGEKPEEIRDLIFDSIGTSEEIKKRVKTHIDMSASLIGTKNAYLDEQGKIIEFILSENDIIKEQLMHKTEDPEVLFYKLLGKDISALLDDLRNEYKSLIEDGKLTEQDLDLYFRKSINLFQVGEGL
;
A
#
# COMPACT_ATOMS: atom_id res chain seq x y z
N MET A 1 -16.27 8.71 31.89
CA MET A 1 -16.66 7.36 31.46
C MET A 1 -17.26 6.60 32.66
N THR A 2 -18.48 6.94 33.11
CA THR A 2 -19.06 6.41 34.37
C THR A 2 -20.45 5.78 34.19
N THR A 3 -20.85 5.41 32.98
CA THR A 3 -22.19 4.85 32.74
C THR A 3 -22.13 3.67 31.77
N SER A 4 -22.77 2.57 32.20
CA SER A 4 -22.93 1.23 31.59
C SER A 4 -21.79 0.20 31.81
N ILE A 5 -21.52 -0.16 33.06
CA ILE A 5 -20.85 -1.43 33.44
C ILE A 5 -21.89 -2.47 33.96
N ASP A 6 -23.17 -2.11 34.01
CA ASP A 6 -24.15 -2.75 34.90
C ASP A 6 -24.59 -4.17 34.47
N ASP A 7 -24.28 -4.64 33.25
CA ASP A 7 -24.92 -5.87 32.73
C ASP A 7 -24.06 -7.16 32.63
N ALA A 8 -22.72 -7.14 32.66
CA ALA A 8 -21.95 -8.40 32.69
C ALA A 8 -20.64 -8.38 33.48
N LEU A 9 -20.74 -8.67 34.78
CA LEU A 9 -19.57 -8.72 35.67
C LEU A 9 -18.87 -10.08 35.75
N PHE A 10 -19.50 -11.19 35.31
CA PHE A 10 -19.03 -12.53 35.67
C PHE A 10 -19.12 -13.55 34.53
N SER A 11 -18.01 -14.25 34.32
CA SER A 11 -17.93 -15.45 33.50
C SER A 11 -18.08 -16.69 34.41
N SER A 12 -19.27 -17.29 34.46
CA SER A 12 -19.59 -18.63 35.03
C SER A 12 -18.69 -19.14 36.18
N PHE A 13 -19.16 -19.07 37.44
CA PHE A 13 -18.40 -19.55 38.60
C PHE A 13 -18.41 -21.09 38.73
N GLU A 14 -17.25 -21.69 39.01
CA GLU A 14 -17.17 -23.07 39.48
C GLU A 14 -17.46 -23.12 40.99
N ASN A 15 -18.29 -24.09 41.41
CA ASN A 15 -18.68 -24.26 42.81
C ASN A 15 -17.52 -24.80 43.64
N ILE A 16 -16.88 -23.91 44.41
CA ILE A 16 -15.89 -24.29 45.43
C ILE A 16 -16.61 -24.53 46.76
N SER A 17 -16.48 -25.73 47.33
CA SER A 17 -17.04 -26.11 48.62
C SER A 17 -16.21 -25.52 49.77
N ILE A 18 -16.84 -24.78 50.69
CA ILE A 18 -16.20 -24.19 51.87
C ILE A 18 -17.03 -24.49 53.13
N ASN A 19 -16.34 -24.64 54.27
CA ASN A 19 -16.88 -24.97 55.59
C ASN A 19 -17.55 -23.78 56.34
N ILE A 20 -17.90 -22.69 55.65
CA ILE A 20 -18.56 -21.53 56.26
C ILE A 20 -20.00 -21.48 55.76
N ASP A 21 -20.96 -21.45 56.68
CA ASP A 21 -22.36 -21.17 56.34
C ASP A 21 -22.52 -19.69 55.98
N LEU A 22 -22.35 -19.37 54.70
CA LEU A 22 -22.56 -18.03 54.16
C LEU A 22 -24.05 -17.72 53.99
N SER A 23 -24.89 -18.74 53.82
CA SER A 23 -26.33 -18.59 53.59
C SER A 23 -27.05 -18.02 54.81
N SER A 24 -26.55 -18.27 56.02
CA SER A 24 -27.10 -17.73 57.26
C SER A 24 -26.72 -16.26 57.53
N LYS A 25 -25.74 -15.70 56.80
CA LYS A 25 -25.27 -14.33 57.00
C LYS A 25 -26.13 -13.34 56.23
N ASN A 26 -26.41 -12.18 56.81
CA ASN A 26 -27.06 -11.09 56.07
C ASN A 26 -26.07 -10.37 55.14
N ASP A 27 -26.56 -9.53 54.23
CA ASP A 27 -25.72 -8.90 53.20
C ASP A 27 -24.63 -8.00 53.81
N ILE A 28 -24.94 -7.28 54.89
CA ILE A 28 -23.99 -6.43 55.61
C ILE A 28 -22.85 -7.28 56.21
N GLU A 29 -23.18 -8.42 56.81
CA GLU A 29 -22.19 -9.34 57.38
C GLU A 29 -21.28 -9.93 56.29
N LEU A 30 -21.81 -10.25 55.12
CA LEU A 30 -21.03 -10.73 53.98
C LEU A 30 -20.09 -9.64 53.45
N LEU A 31 -20.58 -8.41 53.30
CA LEU A 31 -19.78 -7.24 52.88
C LEU A 31 -18.64 -6.97 53.88
N GLN A 32 -18.93 -7.00 55.18
CA GLN A 32 -17.92 -6.83 56.22
C GLN A 32 -16.88 -7.96 56.21
N LEU A 33 -17.34 -9.21 56.05
CA LEU A 33 -16.45 -10.38 56.01
C LEU A 33 -15.51 -10.32 54.80
N PHE A 34 -15.97 -9.83 53.64
CA PHE A 34 -15.15 -9.66 52.44
C PHE A 34 -13.94 -8.75 52.68
N GLU A 35 -14.08 -7.70 53.49
CA GLU A 35 -13.01 -6.76 53.84
C GLU A 35 -12.01 -7.30 54.88
N THR A 36 -12.25 -8.50 55.44
CA THR A 36 -11.36 -9.12 56.42
C THR A 36 -10.25 -9.95 55.77
N ASP A 37 -9.26 -10.35 56.58
CA ASP A 37 -8.12 -11.14 56.13
C ASP A 37 -8.46 -12.63 56.00
N ILE A 38 -9.23 -12.94 54.96
CA ILE A 38 -9.65 -14.31 54.58
C ILE A 38 -8.90 -14.80 53.34
N THR A 39 -8.95 -16.12 53.12
CA THR A 39 -8.36 -16.77 51.96
C THR A 39 -9.05 -16.36 50.65
N GLU A 40 -8.36 -16.54 49.53
CA GLU A 40 -8.93 -16.26 48.20
C GLU A 40 -10.15 -17.13 47.88
N GLY A 41 -10.16 -18.39 48.34
CA GLY A 41 -11.30 -19.30 48.18
C GLY A 41 -12.52 -18.81 48.97
N GLU A 42 -12.35 -18.48 50.25
CA GLU A 42 -13.44 -17.91 51.08
C GLU A 42 -13.99 -16.64 50.46
N ARG A 43 -13.10 -15.78 49.93
CA ARG A 43 -13.48 -14.56 49.24
C ARG A 43 -14.30 -14.82 47.97
N MET A 44 -13.94 -15.85 47.18
CA MET A 44 -14.76 -16.29 46.04
C MET A 44 -16.12 -16.80 46.46
N SER A 45 -16.22 -17.59 47.54
CA SER A 45 -17.53 -18.07 48.00
C SER A 45 -18.43 -16.94 48.48
N ILE A 46 -17.87 -15.88 49.08
CA ILE A 46 -18.64 -14.67 49.42
C ILE A 46 -19.15 -13.99 48.15
N ILE A 47 -18.31 -13.83 47.12
CA ILE A 47 -18.72 -13.23 45.84
C ILE A 47 -19.83 -14.05 45.18
N ASN A 48 -19.72 -15.39 45.18
CA ASN A 48 -20.73 -16.27 44.62
C ASN A 48 -22.06 -16.17 45.40
N GLU A 49 -22.00 -16.11 46.73
CA GLU A 49 -23.19 -15.93 47.56
C GLU A 49 -23.86 -14.58 47.31
N LEU A 50 -23.09 -13.48 47.27
CA LEU A 50 -23.61 -12.15 46.95
C LEU A 50 -24.23 -12.14 45.54
N TYR A 51 -23.56 -12.74 44.55
CA TYR A 51 -24.06 -12.83 43.18
C TYR A 51 -25.38 -13.61 43.07
N ASN A 52 -25.50 -14.72 43.80
CA ASN A 52 -26.71 -15.54 43.84
C ASN A 52 -27.90 -14.80 44.46
N ARG A 53 -27.63 -13.85 45.37
CA ARG A 53 -28.65 -12.99 45.98
C ARG A 53 -29.04 -11.85 45.05
N ASP A 54 -28.06 -11.04 44.65
CA ASP A 54 -28.23 -9.91 43.75
C ASP A 54 -26.86 -9.52 43.15
N LYS A 55 -26.78 -9.46 41.82
CA LYS A 55 -25.56 -9.04 41.12
C LYS A 55 -25.07 -7.66 41.57
N ASN A 56 -25.98 -6.75 41.93
CA ASN A 56 -25.65 -5.40 42.38
C ASN A 56 -24.89 -5.40 43.71
N LEU A 57 -25.12 -6.39 44.57
CA LEU A 57 -24.40 -6.51 45.84
C LEU A 57 -22.91 -6.77 45.62
N VAL A 58 -22.54 -7.46 44.54
CA VAL A 58 -21.12 -7.66 44.21
C VAL A 58 -20.48 -6.35 43.74
N ILE A 59 -21.21 -5.57 42.93
CA ILE A 59 -20.77 -4.23 42.51
C ILE A 59 -20.54 -3.34 43.73
N GLU A 60 -21.52 -3.31 44.63
CA GLU A 60 -21.45 -2.55 45.87
C GLU A 60 -20.27 -3.01 46.74
N CYS A 61 -20.09 -4.33 46.89
CA CYS A 61 -18.97 -4.91 47.62
C CYS A 61 -17.62 -4.43 47.09
N ILE A 62 -17.41 -4.51 45.78
CA ILE A 62 -16.14 -4.11 45.17
C ILE A 62 -15.98 -2.59 45.22
N ASN A 63 -17.02 -1.81 44.94
CA ASN A 63 -17.00 -0.35 45.06
C ASN A 63 -16.66 0.10 46.48
N ASN A 64 -17.18 -0.57 47.50
CA ASN A 64 -16.86 -0.28 48.89
C ASN A 64 -15.38 -0.50 49.17
N VAL A 65 -14.77 -1.57 48.67
CA VAL A 65 -13.31 -1.79 48.78
C VAL A 65 -12.51 -0.73 48.03
N LEU A 66 -12.88 -0.43 46.78
CA LEU A 66 -12.20 0.55 45.93
C LEU A 66 -12.28 1.97 46.48
N ASN A 67 -13.41 2.36 47.07
CA ASN A 67 -13.57 3.70 47.65
C ASN A 67 -12.89 3.81 49.02
N SER A 68 -12.99 2.76 49.83
CA SER A 68 -12.49 2.79 51.21
C SER A 68 -10.98 2.70 51.32
N ILE A 69 -10.26 2.22 50.30
CA ILE A 69 -8.78 2.19 50.33
C ILE A 69 -8.17 3.60 50.33
N PHE A 70 -8.85 4.59 49.75
CA PHE A 70 -8.43 5.99 49.80
C PHE A 70 -8.59 6.60 51.20
N MET A 71 -9.60 6.15 51.94
CA MET A 71 -9.85 6.59 53.32
C MET A 71 -8.96 5.84 54.31
N ASN A 72 -8.64 4.59 54.03
CA ASN A 72 -7.83 3.72 54.88
C ASN A 72 -6.94 2.81 54.03
N LYS A 73 -5.65 3.16 53.94
CA LYS A 73 -4.61 2.43 53.19
C LYS A 73 -4.19 1.11 53.88
N SER A 74 -5.16 0.29 54.26
CA SER A 74 -4.94 -1.01 54.87
C SER A 74 -4.28 -1.97 53.88
N SER A 75 -3.27 -2.71 54.34
CA SER A 75 -2.61 -3.77 53.57
C SER A 75 -3.59 -4.86 53.15
N VAL A 76 -4.63 -5.11 53.94
CA VAL A 76 -5.70 -6.08 53.62
C VAL A 76 -6.47 -5.63 52.37
N LYS A 77 -6.90 -4.36 52.32
CA LYS A 77 -7.64 -3.81 51.16
C LYS A 77 -6.79 -3.83 49.90
N LYS A 78 -5.52 -3.47 50.01
CA LYS A 78 -4.56 -3.60 48.90
C LYS A 78 -4.45 -5.05 48.42
N ARG A 79 -4.38 -6.04 49.31
CA ARG A 79 -4.38 -7.47 48.93
C ARG A 79 -5.68 -7.89 48.24
N ILE A 80 -6.83 -7.39 48.70
CA ILE A 80 -8.13 -7.65 48.06
C ILE A 80 -8.15 -7.11 46.63
N ILE A 81 -7.72 -5.86 46.41
CA ILE A 81 -7.69 -5.27 45.07
C ILE A 81 -6.69 -6.02 44.16
N LEU A 82 -5.51 -6.38 44.66
CA LEU A 82 -4.55 -7.19 43.90
C LEU A 82 -5.11 -8.58 43.54
N TRP A 83 -5.92 -9.17 44.41
CA TRP A 83 -6.63 -10.41 44.12
C TRP A 83 -7.70 -10.22 43.05
N LEU A 84 -8.52 -9.16 43.12
CA LEU A 84 -9.49 -8.81 42.08
C LEU A 84 -8.81 -8.67 40.71
N ILE A 85 -7.65 -8.03 40.66
CA ILE A 85 -6.85 -7.85 39.43
C ILE A 85 -6.37 -9.18 38.85
N ARG A 86 -5.96 -10.14 39.69
CA ARG A 86 -5.40 -11.43 39.23
C ARG A 86 -6.46 -12.45 38.85
N ASN A 87 -7.67 -12.30 39.38
CA ASN A 87 -8.73 -13.29 39.22
C ASN A 87 -9.49 -13.08 37.91
N LYS A 88 -9.29 -14.02 36.98
CA LYS A 88 -9.87 -13.97 35.63
C LYS A 88 -11.39 -14.13 35.58
N SER A 89 -12.04 -14.55 36.67
CA SER A 89 -13.51 -14.62 36.75
C SER A 89 -14.17 -13.25 36.75
N PHE A 90 -13.42 -12.18 37.10
CA PHE A 90 -13.89 -10.80 36.99
C PHE A 90 -13.66 -10.25 35.60
N ASN A 91 -14.60 -9.43 35.13
CA ASN A 91 -14.49 -8.85 33.80
C ASN A 91 -13.28 -7.88 33.66
N PHE A 92 -12.83 -7.70 32.43
CA PHE A 92 -11.67 -6.86 32.14
C PHE A 92 -11.85 -5.40 32.60
N PRO A 93 -13.00 -4.70 32.35
CA PRO A 93 -13.19 -3.33 32.83
C PRO A 93 -13.04 -3.16 34.34
N LEU A 94 -13.57 -4.08 35.14
CA LEU A 94 -13.44 -4.06 36.59
C LEU A 94 -11.98 -4.23 37.02
N ARG A 95 -11.27 -5.18 36.41
CA ARG A 95 -9.85 -5.41 36.68
C ARG A 95 -9.02 -4.17 36.36
N ILE A 96 -9.30 -3.47 35.24
CA ILE A 96 -8.65 -2.21 34.89
C ILE A 96 -8.92 -1.12 35.92
N ARG A 97 -10.17 -0.94 36.35
CA ARG A 97 -10.51 0.03 37.41
C ARG A 97 -9.80 -0.27 38.74
N CYS A 98 -9.65 -1.55 39.07
CA CYS A 98 -8.85 -1.97 40.23
C CYS A 98 -7.38 -1.56 40.06
N ILE A 99 -6.81 -1.72 38.87
CA ILE A 99 -5.43 -1.30 38.58
C ILE A 99 -5.28 0.22 38.71
N GLU A 100 -6.17 1.01 38.10
CA GLU A 100 -6.17 2.48 38.21
C GLU A 100 -6.23 2.94 39.67
N THR A 101 -7.02 2.23 40.50
CA THR A 101 -7.11 2.49 41.94
C THR A 101 -5.78 2.24 42.66
N ILE A 102 -5.09 1.13 42.35
CA ILE A 102 -3.75 0.86 42.92
C ILE A 102 -2.70 1.86 42.41
N GLU A 103 -2.78 2.25 41.16
CA GLU A 103 -1.85 3.20 40.56
C GLU A 103 -1.87 4.55 41.29
N GLN A 104 -3.05 5.05 41.62
CA GLN A 104 -3.21 6.27 42.42
C GLN A 104 -2.60 6.16 43.82
N LEU A 105 -2.40 4.95 44.34
CA LEU A 105 -1.86 4.71 45.67
C LEU A 105 -0.35 4.49 45.68
N ASP A 106 0.17 3.69 44.74
CA ASP A 106 1.54 3.15 44.75
C ASP A 106 2.37 3.48 43.49
N GLY A 107 1.75 4.05 42.45
CA GLY A 107 2.42 4.59 41.26
C GLY A 107 3.07 3.59 40.29
N LYS A 108 3.09 2.27 40.58
CA LYS A 108 3.64 1.25 39.67
C LYS A 108 2.67 0.10 39.46
N THR A 109 2.09 0.03 38.26
CA THR A 109 1.05 -0.95 37.92
C THR A 109 1.21 -1.60 36.55
N ASP A 110 2.33 -1.35 35.87
CA ASP A 110 2.53 -1.76 34.46
C ASP A 110 2.41 -3.27 34.28
N GLU A 111 2.97 -4.07 35.21
CA GLU A 111 2.88 -5.53 35.17
C GLU A 111 1.42 -6.02 35.28
N GLN A 112 0.62 -5.37 36.13
CA GLN A 112 -0.79 -5.72 36.28
C GLN A 112 -1.60 -5.40 35.02
N TYR A 113 -1.33 -4.26 34.38
CA TYR A 113 -1.93 -3.93 33.09
C TYR A 113 -1.59 -4.98 32.02
N LEU A 114 -0.31 -5.34 31.88
CA LEU A 114 0.13 -6.33 30.91
C LEU A 114 -0.48 -7.70 31.18
N ASN A 115 -0.57 -8.14 32.44
CA ASN A 115 -1.26 -9.38 32.81
C ASN A 115 -2.73 -9.38 32.36
N CYS A 116 -3.45 -8.28 32.60
CA CYS A 116 -4.85 -8.16 32.19
C CYS A 116 -5.02 -8.17 30.66
N LEU A 117 -4.12 -7.48 29.93
CA LEU A 117 -4.14 -7.45 28.47
C LEU A 117 -3.84 -8.84 27.88
N GLU A 118 -2.83 -9.54 28.39
CA GLU A 118 -2.49 -10.90 27.96
C GLU A 118 -3.62 -11.89 28.23
N ASP A 119 -4.32 -11.77 29.37
CA ASP A 119 -5.46 -12.62 29.67
C ASP A 119 -6.56 -12.48 28.61
N VAL A 120 -6.92 -11.25 28.23
CA VAL A 120 -7.92 -11.00 27.18
C VAL A 120 -7.44 -11.49 25.81
N MET A 121 -6.14 -11.43 25.54
CA MET A 121 -5.58 -11.88 24.26
C MET A 121 -5.51 -13.40 24.11
N ASN A 122 -5.25 -14.12 25.20
CA ASN A 122 -5.16 -15.58 25.20
C ASN A 122 -6.53 -16.28 25.15
N GLU A 123 -7.61 -15.52 25.24
CA GLU A 123 -8.98 -16.02 25.25
C GLU A 123 -9.60 -16.05 23.84
N ALA A 124 -10.39 -17.10 23.56
CA ALA A 124 -11.04 -17.27 22.26
C ALA A 124 -12.00 -16.11 21.93
N VAL A 125 -12.30 -15.87 20.65
CA VAL A 125 -13.16 -14.77 20.19
C VAL A 125 -14.56 -14.78 20.85
N GLU A 126 -15.19 -15.95 20.98
CA GLU A 126 -16.46 -16.10 21.72
C GLU A 126 -16.32 -15.73 23.20
N PHE A 127 -15.13 -15.92 23.75
CA PHE A 127 -14.77 -15.60 25.11
C PHE A 127 -14.48 -14.08 25.25
N LYS A 128 -13.86 -13.41 24.26
CA LYS A 128 -13.75 -11.94 24.20
C LYS A 128 -15.13 -11.27 24.19
N LYS A 129 -16.11 -11.86 23.49
CA LYS A 129 -17.53 -11.45 23.57
C LYS A 129 -18.12 -11.67 24.97
N LYS A 130 -17.77 -12.78 25.63
CA LYS A 130 -18.19 -13.11 27.02
C LYS A 130 -17.68 -12.10 28.06
N TYR A 131 -16.53 -11.48 27.83
CA TYR A 131 -15.98 -10.44 28.73
C TYR A 131 -16.50 -9.02 28.44
N GLU A 132 -17.44 -8.86 27.49
CA GLU A 132 -17.97 -7.56 27.04
C GLU A 132 -16.88 -6.52 26.75
N VAL A 133 -15.72 -6.98 26.29
CA VAL A 133 -14.63 -6.07 25.96
C VAL A 133 -15.00 -5.39 24.66
N GLY A 134 -15.64 -4.22 24.78
CA GLY A 134 -15.75 -3.30 23.66
C GLY A 134 -14.35 -3.06 23.13
N THR A 135 -14.14 -3.29 21.83
CA THR A 135 -12.85 -3.11 21.16
C THR A 135 -12.22 -1.78 21.59
N THR A 136 -13.00 -0.70 21.57
CA THR A 136 -12.61 0.65 22.02
C THR A 136 -12.03 0.70 23.43
N PHE A 137 -12.61 0.00 24.41
CA PHE A 137 -12.11 0.04 25.80
C PHE A 137 -10.76 -0.67 25.92
N PHE A 138 -10.61 -1.86 25.33
CA PHE A 138 -9.33 -2.56 25.26
C PHE A 138 -8.25 -1.67 24.65
N TRP A 139 -8.58 -0.99 23.54
CA TRP A 139 -7.63 -0.11 22.86
C TRP A 139 -7.25 1.11 23.67
N ASN A 140 -8.18 1.71 24.40
CA ASN A 140 -7.87 2.82 25.28
C ASN A 140 -6.91 2.38 26.40
N VAL A 141 -7.13 1.20 26.98
CA VAL A 141 -6.22 0.63 27.99
C VAL A 141 -4.86 0.35 27.38
N PHE A 142 -4.81 -0.29 26.21
CA PHE A 142 -3.57 -0.59 25.52
C PHE A 142 -2.78 0.68 25.16
N LYS A 143 -3.45 1.71 24.64
CA LYS A 143 -2.87 3.04 24.40
C LYS A 143 -2.34 3.65 25.70
N ASN A 144 -3.11 3.62 26.78
CA ASN A 144 -2.66 4.13 28.09
C ASN A 144 -1.43 3.41 28.62
N VAL A 145 -1.30 2.11 28.34
CA VAL A 145 -0.12 1.30 28.65
C VAL A 145 1.06 1.72 27.76
N LEU A 146 0.84 1.96 26.47
CA LEU A 146 1.87 2.48 25.57
C LEU A 146 2.39 3.89 25.93
N LYS A 147 1.56 4.78 26.50
CA LYS A 147 2.01 6.14 26.93
C LYS A 147 3.05 6.10 28.05
N ARG A 148 3.22 4.95 28.71
CA ARG A 148 4.11 4.81 29.85
C ARG A 148 5.54 4.69 29.32
N ASN A 149 6.20 5.83 29.11
CA ASN A 149 7.51 5.95 28.48
C ASN A 149 8.70 5.39 29.30
N ASN A 150 8.45 4.64 30.38
CA ASN A 150 9.48 4.20 31.31
C ASN A 150 9.26 2.74 31.74
N TYR A 151 9.21 1.80 30.79
CA TYR A 151 9.24 0.39 31.14
C TYR A 151 10.58 0.07 31.81
N PRO A 152 10.60 -0.32 33.09
CA PRO A 152 11.84 -0.45 33.86
C PRO A 152 12.67 -1.69 33.48
N SER A 153 12.16 -2.56 32.61
CA SER A 153 12.87 -3.78 32.20
C SER A 153 12.53 -4.19 30.77
N GLU A 154 13.53 -4.73 30.07
CA GLU A 154 13.40 -5.38 28.76
C GLU A 154 12.32 -6.48 28.77
N TYR A 155 12.15 -7.16 29.90
CA TYR A 155 11.10 -8.17 30.09
C TYR A 155 9.69 -7.61 29.87
N LEU A 156 9.35 -6.47 30.48
CA LEU A 156 8.03 -5.86 30.31
C LEU A 156 7.82 -5.32 28.90
N LEU A 157 8.89 -4.81 28.29
CA LEU A 157 8.88 -4.33 26.92
C LEU A 157 8.61 -5.49 25.94
N ASN A 158 9.29 -6.64 26.10
CA ASN A 158 9.03 -7.84 25.29
C ASN A 158 7.59 -8.36 25.45
N ARG A 159 7.02 -8.29 26.66
CA ARG A 159 5.61 -8.64 26.88
C ARG A 159 4.67 -7.70 26.15
N LEU A 160 4.91 -6.39 26.23
CA LEU A 160 4.17 -5.39 25.48
C LEU A 160 4.26 -5.64 23.97
N CYS A 161 5.45 -5.97 23.44
CA CYS A 161 5.63 -6.37 22.05
C CYS A 161 4.80 -7.60 21.69
N ASN A 162 4.76 -8.62 22.56
CA ASN A 162 3.99 -9.83 22.32
C ASN A 162 2.47 -9.60 22.31
N ILE A 163 1.98 -8.72 23.18
CA ILE A 163 0.57 -8.27 23.14
C ILE A 163 0.31 -7.57 21.82
N TRP A 164 1.15 -6.61 21.44
CA TRP A 164 0.98 -5.85 20.21
C TRP A 164 1.05 -6.74 18.96
N LYS A 165 1.97 -7.69 18.95
CA LYS A 165 2.07 -8.75 17.94
C LYS A 165 0.76 -9.53 17.83
N SER A 166 0.23 -10.00 18.96
CA SER A 166 -1.01 -10.78 19.00
C SER A 166 -2.20 -9.97 18.47
N VAL A 167 -2.23 -8.67 18.73
CA VAL A 167 -3.26 -7.74 18.26
C VAL A 167 -3.27 -7.60 16.74
N ILE A 168 -2.14 -7.27 16.12
CA ILE A 168 -2.13 -6.97 14.69
C ILE A 168 -2.18 -8.25 13.86
N LEU A 169 -1.75 -9.36 14.45
CA LEU A 169 -1.88 -10.68 13.82
C LEU A 169 -3.24 -11.34 14.09
N ASP A 170 -4.14 -10.70 14.85
CA ASP A 170 -5.46 -11.24 15.11
C ASP A 170 -6.29 -11.21 13.82
N ALA A 171 -6.41 -12.36 13.16
CA ALA A 171 -7.21 -12.53 11.94
C ALA A 171 -8.72 -12.34 12.16
N SER A 172 -9.18 -12.31 13.42
CA SER A 172 -10.58 -12.01 13.73
C SER A 172 -10.92 -10.51 13.67
N LEU A 173 -9.90 -9.65 13.70
CA LEU A 173 -10.08 -8.21 13.51
C LEU A 173 -10.14 -7.89 12.01
N GLN A 174 -11.04 -6.97 11.65
CA GLN A 174 -11.08 -6.44 10.28
C GLN A 174 -9.75 -5.80 9.93
N GLU A 175 -9.28 -6.04 8.70
CA GLU A 175 -7.99 -5.57 8.22
C GLU A 175 -7.84 -4.05 8.32
N GLU A 176 -8.89 -3.33 7.89
CA GLU A 176 -9.00 -1.86 7.99
C GLU A 176 -8.85 -1.38 9.44
N PHE A 177 -9.49 -2.06 10.38
CA PHE A 177 -9.40 -1.73 11.80
C PHE A 177 -7.96 -1.86 12.31
N ARG A 178 -7.26 -2.96 11.98
CA ARG A 178 -5.87 -3.18 12.39
C ARG A 178 -4.94 -2.11 11.82
N TYR A 179 -5.20 -1.67 10.60
CA TYR A 179 -4.40 -0.63 9.96
C TYR A 179 -4.66 0.76 10.56
N LYS A 180 -5.92 1.16 10.74
CA LYS A 180 -6.29 2.40 11.43
C LYS A 180 -5.71 2.47 12.83
N LEU A 181 -5.68 1.33 13.53
CA LEU A 181 -5.02 1.21 14.83
C LEU A 181 -3.51 1.46 14.70
N LEU A 182 -2.84 0.78 13.77
CA LEU A 182 -1.41 0.96 13.49
C LEU A 182 -1.08 2.43 13.17
N GLN A 183 -1.91 3.09 12.37
CA GLN A 183 -1.76 4.51 12.01
C GLN A 183 -1.96 5.45 13.20
N SER A 184 -3.03 5.27 13.96
CA SER A 184 -3.32 6.04 15.18
C SER A 184 -2.18 5.96 16.19
N LEU A 185 -1.49 4.82 16.26
CA LEU A 185 -0.33 4.63 17.12
C LEU A 185 0.91 5.33 16.56
N CYS A 186 1.17 5.19 15.26
CA CYS A 186 2.33 5.78 14.61
C CYS A 186 2.32 7.31 14.54
N ASN A 187 1.15 7.93 14.47
CA ASN A 187 1.00 9.40 14.44
C ASN A 187 1.19 10.05 15.81
N ASN A 188 1.13 9.27 16.90
CA ASN A 188 1.14 9.82 18.24
C ASN A 188 2.52 9.69 18.90
N GLU A 189 3.16 10.84 19.11
CA GLU A 189 4.51 10.95 19.67
C GLU A 189 4.62 10.33 21.08
N ASP A 190 3.53 10.25 21.86
CA ASP A 190 3.55 9.66 23.21
C ASP A 190 3.90 8.16 23.21
N TYR A 191 3.71 7.46 22.09
CA TYR A 191 3.95 6.01 22.00
C TYR A 191 5.25 5.66 21.26
N LYS A 192 5.90 6.65 20.65
CA LYS A 192 6.89 6.45 19.59
C LYS A 192 8.07 5.58 20.01
N ASP A 193 8.58 5.76 21.22
CA ASP A 193 9.72 4.98 21.73
C ASP A 193 9.36 3.51 21.99
N ASN A 194 8.18 3.25 22.55
CA ASN A 194 7.69 1.89 22.83
C ASN A 194 7.31 1.15 21.54
N LEU A 195 6.70 1.87 20.58
CA LEU A 195 6.40 1.33 19.25
C LEU A 195 7.67 1.03 18.48
N LYS A 196 8.65 1.93 18.50
CA LYS A 196 9.96 1.75 17.87
C LYS A 196 10.57 0.39 18.27
N TYR A 197 10.70 0.10 19.56
CA TYR A 197 11.27 -1.17 19.99
C TYR A 197 10.44 -2.38 19.50
N SER A 198 9.11 -2.27 19.59
CA SER A 198 8.20 -3.34 19.14
C SER A 198 8.33 -3.61 17.64
N PHE A 199 8.41 -2.57 16.83
CA PHE A 199 8.42 -2.63 15.37
C PHE A 199 9.73 -3.18 14.83
N LEU A 200 10.85 -2.83 15.48
CA LEU A 200 12.16 -3.41 15.18
C LEU A 200 12.13 -4.93 15.29
N ASN A 201 11.58 -5.48 16.37
CA ASN A 201 11.52 -6.93 16.56
C ASN A 201 10.51 -7.59 15.63
N ILE A 202 9.34 -6.99 15.47
CA ILE A 202 8.23 -7.59 14.72
C ILE A 202 8.44 -7.60 13.22
N SER A 203 9.13 -6.59 12.69
CA SER A 203 9.52 -6.58 11.29
C SER A 203 10.56 -7.67 10.96
N LEU A 204 11.34 -8.15 11.95
CA LEU A 204 12.38 -9.16 11.72
C LEU A 204 11.90 -10.60 11.94
N GLU A 205 10.99 -10.82 12.89
CA GLU A 205 10.64 -12.17 13.33
C GLU A 205 9.48 -12.82 12.58
N TYR A 206 8.70 -12.06 11.81
CA TYR A 206 7.38 -12.52 11.41
C TYR A 206 7.08 -12.52 9.92
N THR A 207 6.40 -13.59 9.52
CA THR A 207 5.83 -13.74 8.19
C THR A 207 4.39 -13.20 8.18
N TRP A 208 4.22 -11.90 7.91
CA TRP A 208 2.90 -11.27 7.73
C TRP A 208 2.22 -11.70 6.44
N GLU A 209 1.01 -12.25 6.47
CA GLU A 209 0.27 -12.64 5.24
C GLU A 209 0.12 -11.47 4.27
N ASP A 210 -0.06 -10.27 4.81
CA ASP A 210 -0.17 -9.04 4.05
C ASP A 210 1.10 -8.18 4.20
N TYR A 211 1.78 -7.96 3.08
CA TYR A 211 3.02 -7.17 3.00
C TYR A 211 2.82 -5.70 3.41
N ARG A 212 1.59 -5.17 3.29
CA ARG A 212 1.28 -3.76 3.57
C ARG A 212 1.58 -3.39 5.02
N TYR A 213 1.35 -4.30 5.98
CA TYR A 213 1.70 -4.06 7.37
C TYR A 213 3.21 -3.89 7.58
N ILE A 214 4.02 -4.72 6.92
CA ILE A 214 5.48 -4.63 7.02
C ILE A 214 5.96 -3.33 6.37
N MET A 215 5.46 -3.02 5.18
CA MET A 215 5.81 -1.79 4.49
C MET A 215 5.48 -0.57 5.37
N TYR A 216 4.31 -0.55 6.00
CA TYR A 216 3.93 0.52 6.93
C TYR A 216 4.83 0.59 8.17
N ILE A 217 5.13 -0.56 8.78
CA ILE A 217 6.04 -0.65 9.93
C ILE A 217 7.43 -0.10 9.54
N ILE A 218 7.92 -0.44 8.36
CA ILE A 218 9.20 0.08 7.85
C ILE A 218 9.13 1.59 7.61
N GLN A 219 8.05 2.10 7.02
CA GLN A 219 7.84 3.55 6.85
C GLN A 219 7.89 4.28 8.20
N PHE A 220 7.26 3.72 9.25
CA PHE A 220 7.36 4.26 10.60
C PHE A 220 8.79 4.20 11.16
N ILE A 221 9.47 3.06 11.01
CA ILE A 221 10.87 2.90 11.45
C ILE A 221 11.78 3.94 10.78
N ILE A 222 11.56 4.24 9.49
CA ILE A 222 12.29 5.30 8.77
C ILE A 222 12.02 6.66 9.42
N LYS A 223 10.75 7.01 9.67
CA LYS A 223 10.36 8.28 10.30
C LYS A 223 10.94 8.46 11.71
N THR A 224 11.31 7.37 12.38
CA THR A 224 11.99 7.41 13.69
C THR A 224 13.53 7.43 13.62
N ASN A 225 14.13 7.42 12.42
CA ASN A 225 15.58 7.31 12.19
C ASN A 225 16.21 6.02 12.74
N ASN A 226 15.53 4.87 12.63
CA ASN A 226 16.04 3.58 13.11
C ASN A 226 16.05 2.48 12.04
N LEU A 227 15.98 2.87 10.77
CA LEU A 227 16.02 1.90 9.68
C LEU A 227 17.42 1.29 9.59
N ILE A 228 17.50 -0.03 9.71
CA ILE A 228 18.68 -0.83 9.36
C ILE A 228 18.38 -1.70 8.13
N SER A 229 19.43 -2.14 7.43
CA SER A 229 19.32 -2.92 6.19
C SER A 229 18.47 -4.18 6.34
N THR A 230 18.54 -4.86 7.50
CA THR A 230 17.80 -6.09 7.74
C THR A 230 16.28 -5.93 7.67
N HIS A 231 15.72 -4.74 7.96
CA HIS A 231 14.29 -4.52 7.76
C HIS A 231 13.90 -4.50 6.27
N LEU A 232 14.74 -3.89 5.43
CA LEU A 232 14.53 -3.88 3.99
C LEU A 232 14.78 -5.27 3.39
N ASP A 233 15.72 -6.03 3.94
CA ASP A 233 15.93 -7.44 3.56
C ASP A 233 14.69 -8.28 3.83
N VAL A 234 14.00 -8.09 4.96
CA VAL A 234 12.74 -8.80 5.22
C VAL A 234 11.70 -8.46 4.17
N LEU A 235 11.52 -7.18 3.84
CA LEU A 235 10.55 -6.78 2.83
C LEU A 235 10.89 -7.37 1.44
N TYR A 236 12.18 -7.40 1.09
CA TYR A 236 12.65 -8.01 -0.15
C TYR A 236 12.44 -9.53 -0.19
N ASN A 237 12.78 -10.25 0.90
CA ASN A 237 12.65 -11.71 0.96
C ASN A 237 11.20 -12.19 0.81
N ILE A 238 10.22 -11.36 1.20
CA ILE A 238 8.81 -11.69 1.06
C ILE A 238 8.37 -11.82 -0.40
N ILE A 239 9.04 -11.10 -1.32
CA ILE A 239 8.77 -11.19 -2.76
C ILE A 239 9.02 -12.61 -3.27
N ASP A 240 10.14 -13.20 -2.86
CA ASP A 240 10.60 -14.51 -3.35
C ASP A 240 9.92 -15.66 -2.61
N GLU A 241 9.75 -15.57 -1.30
CA GLU A 241 9.26 -16.69 -0.47
C GLU A 241 7.77 -16.97 -0.67
N ARG A 242 6.96 -15.97 -1.00
CA ARG A 242 5.51 -16.05 -0.80
C ARG A 242 4.66 -16.13 -2.05
N LYS A 243 5.28 -16.18 -3.22
CA LYS A 243 4.55 -16.10 -4.50
C LYS A 243 3.56 -14.93 -4.50
N LEU A 244 4.01 -13.78 -4.01
CA LEU A 244 3.20 -12.56 -4.01
C LEU A 244 2.64 -12.30 -5.41
N GLN A 245 1.41 -11.78 -5.46
CA GLN A 245 0.82 -11.30 -6.71
C GLN A 245 1.67 -10.18 -7.31
N SER A 246 1.63 -10.03 -8.63
CA SER A 246 2.43 -9.04 -9.36
C SER A 246 2.28 -7.62 -8.81
N ASN A 247 1.07 -7.23 -8.41
CA ASN A 247 0.80 -5.91 -7.84
C ASN A 247 1.50 -5.69 -6.50
N ALA A 248 1.47 -6.70 -5.60
CA ALA A 248 2.15 -6.62 -4.32
C ALA A 248 3.68 -6.49 -4.50
N LYS A 249 4.24 -7.17 -5.51
CA LYS A 249 5.65 -7.05 -5.86
C LYS A 249 5.97 -5.66 -6.44
N ALA A 250 5.10 -5.13 -7.30
CA ALA A 250 5.24 -3.79 -7.87
C ALA A 250 5.20 -2.72 -6.78
N ASP A 251 4.30 -2.84 -5.80
CA ASP A 251 4.21 -1.90 -4.68
C ASP A 251 5.48 -1.87 -3.82
N ILE A 252 6.05 -3.04 -3.52
CA ILE A 252 7.32 -3.12 -2.79
C ILE A 252 8.45 -2.50 -3.62
N ALA A 253 8.44 -2.70 -4.94
CA ALA A 253 9.42 -2.11 -5.82
C ALA A 253 9.31 -0.59 -5.87
N ASP A 254 8.09 -0.04 -6.03
CA ASP A 254 7.81 1.39 -5.96
C ASP A 254 8.26 1.98 -4.62
N PHE A 255 7.98 1.28 -3.51
CA PHE A 255 8.47 1.67 -2.20
C PHE A 255 10.00 1.78 -2.17
N PHE A 256 10.73 0.79 -2.71
CA PHE A 256 12.19 0.84 -2.78
C PHE A 256 12.72 1.98 -3.66
N LEU A 257 12.09 2.22 -4.81
CA LEU A 257 12.49 3.30 -5.72
C LEU A 257 12.31 4.68 -5.07
N GLY A 258 11.23 4.86 -4.31
CA GLY A 258 10.91 6.10 -3.62
C GLY A 258 11.73 6.38 -2.36
N LEU A 259 12.60 5.45 -1.90
CA LEU A 259 13.26 5.58 -0.59
C LEU A 259 14.07 6.88 -0.43
N LYS A 260 14.82 7.30 -1.45
CA LYS A 260 15.65 8.51 -1.37
C LYS A 260 14.84 9.80 -1.41
N GLU A 261 13.83 9.84 -2.26
CA GLU A 261 13.01 11.03 -2.51
C GLU A 261 12.04 11.26 -1.35
N ASN A 262 11.28 10.21 -1.00
CA ASN A 262 10.20 10.26 -0.02
C ASN A 262 10.69 10.39 1.42
N PHE A 263 11.94 9.99 1.67
CA PHE A 263 12.55 10.06 2.99
C PHE A 263 13.82 10.93 3.00
N SER A 264 13.88 11.90 2.09
CA SER A 264 14.90 12.95 2.09
C SER A 264 14.81 13.75 3.40
N GLY A 265 15.74 13.51 4.32
CA GLY A 265 15.74 14.10 5.67
C GLY A 265 15.80 13.08 6.81
N TYR A 266 15.61 11.80 6.52
CA TYR A 266 15.79 10.71 7.48
C TYR A 266 17.12 10.00 7.27
N THR A 267 17.58 9.30 8.31
CA THR A 267 18.78 8.45 8.24
C THR A 267 18.42 7.14 7.56
N LEU A 268 18.96 6.94 6.35
CA LEU A 268 18.81 5.71 5.57
C LEU A 268 20.08 4.85 5.66
N PRO A 269 19.99 3.52 5.53
CA PRO A 269 21.14 2.63 5.48
C PRO A 269 22.15 2.99 4.37
N GLU A 270 23.45 2.77 4.59
CA GLU A 270 24.50 3.06 3.59
C GLU A 270 24.30 2.31 2.26
N ASN A 271 23.70 1.12 2.31
CA ASN A 271 23.41 0.30 1.14
C ASN A 271 22.04 0.60 0.49
N ILE A 272 21.46 1.78 0.72
CA ILE A 272 20.15 2.14 0.15
C ILE A 272 20.07 2.01 -1.38
N ASP A 273 21.18 2.27 -2.07
CA ASP A 273 21.29 2.14 -3.54
C ASP A 273 21.15 0.69 -4.03
N ASP A 274 21.48 -0.30 -3.20
CA ASP A 274 21.25 -1.71 -3.49
C ASP A 274 19.74 -2.01 -3.56
N TYR A 275 18.95 -1.50 -2.59
CA TYR A 275 17.49 -1.71 -2.59
C TYR A 275 16.79 -0.96 -3.73
N ILE A 276 17.25 0.25 -4.08
CA ILE A 276 16.75 0.95 -5.28
C ILE A 276 17.01 0.10 -6.53
N SER A 277 18.20 -0.49 -6.65
CA SER A 277 18.56 -1.37 -7.77
C SER A 277 17.70 -2.63 -7.79
N LYS A 278 17.44 -3.24 -6.63
CA LYS A 278 16.50 -4.36 -6.48
C LYS A 278 15.08 -3.98 -6.88
N GLY A 279 14.60 -2.79 -6.51
CA GLY A 279 13.30 -2.26 -6.96
C GLY A 279 13.19 -2.22 -8.48
N LYS A 280 14.21 -1.70 -9.17
CA LYS A 280 14.28 -1.71 -10.64
C LYS A 280 14.24 -3.14 -11.21
N GLU A 281 15.04 -4.03 -10.65
CA GLU A 281 15.07 -5.43 -11.07
C GLU A 281 13.71 -6.14 -10.90
N ILE A 282 13.00 -5.86 -9.80
CA ILE A 282 11.66 -6.39 -9.56
C ILE A 282 10.69 -5.89 -10.63
N LEU A 283 10.65 -4.59 -10.91
CA LEU A 283 9.78 -4.05 -11.96
C LEU A 283 10.14 -4.60 -13.34
N ASP A 284 11.44 -4.74 -13.65
CA ASP A 284 11.91 -5.31 -14.92
C ASP A 284 11.49 -6.78 -15.08
N LYS A 285 11.47 -7.55 -13.98
CA LYS A 285 10.96 -8.94 -13.95
C LYS A 285 9.45 -9.00 -14.11
N LEU A 286 8.71 -8.09 -13.47
CA LEU A 286 7.25 -8.01 -13.56
C LEU A 286 6.76 -7.46 -14.90
N SER A 287 7.62 -6.71 -15.59
CA SER A 287 7.33 -6.12 -16.88
C SER A 287 7.00 -7.14 -17.96
N TYR A 288 7.24 -8.44 -17.78
CA TYR A 288 7.02 -9.42 -18.84
C TYR A 288 6.47 -10.73 -18.28
N GLU A 289 5.46 -11.30 -18.96
CA GLU A 289 4.98 -12.63 -18.61
C GLU A 289 6.09 -13.68 -18.76
N GLU A 290 6.18 -14.62 -17.81
CA GLU A 290 7.17 -15.70 -17.85
C GLU A 290 7.02 -16.52 -19.15
N GLY A 291 8.02 -16.43 -20.02
CA GLY A 291 8.04 -17.15 -21.31
C GLY A 291 7.35 -16.44 -22.48
N GLY A 292 6.75 -15.26 -22.25
CA GLY A 292 6.23 -14.41 -23.32
C GLY A 292 7.35 -13.68 -24.06
N SER A 293 7.11 -13.32 -25.33
CA SER A 293 7.98 -12.36 -26.01
C SER A 293 7.94 -11.04 -25.23
N LYS A 294 9.13 -10.53 -24.89
CA LYS A 294 9.26 -9.17 -24.38
C LYS A 294 8.75 -8.27 -25.51
N THR A 295 7.57 -7.70 -25.30
CA THR A 295 7.00 -6.69 -26.19
C THR A 295 6.47 -5.54 -25.33
N PHE A 296 6.47 -4.31 -25.85
CA PHE A 296 5.81 -3.17 -25.18
C PHE A 296 4.34 -3.51 -24.91
N TYR A 297 3.67 -4.19 -25.83
CA TYR A 297 2.27 -4.59 -25.64
C TYR A 297 2.07 -5.60 -24.50
N ASN A 298 3.06 -6.45 -24.24
CA ASN A 298 3.03 -7.41 -23.15
C ASN A 298 3.61 -6.84 -21.84
N ASN A 299 4.04 -5.56 -21.85
CA ASN A 299 4.59 -4.93 -20.66
C ASN A 299 3.52 -4.34 -19.76
N THR A 300 3.10 -5.16 -18.79
CA THR A 300 2.12 -4.79 -17.75
C THR A 300 2.57 -3.61 -16.89
N GLN A 301 3.86 -3.28 -16.89
CA GLN A 301 4.48 -2.21 -16.09
C GLN A 301 4.92 -1.01 -16.95
N ASN A 302 4.43 -0.83 -18.18
CA ASN A 302 4.76 0.32 -19.02
C ASN A 302 4.51 1.68 -18.35
N ILE A 303 3.55 1.74 -17.43
CA ILE A 303 3.25 2.95 -16.65
C ILE A 303 4.40 3.36 -15.71
N HIS A 304 5.38 2.49 -15.46
CA HIS A 304 6.59 2.85 -14.70
C HIS A 304 7.77 3.28 -15.62
N LYS A 305 7.67 3.09 -16.93
CA LYS A 305 8.74 3.40 -17.92
C LYS A 305 8.48 4.67 -18.72
N ILE A 306 7.22 4.99 -18.98
CA ILE A 306 6.86 6.30 -19.50
C ILE A 306 7.28 7.31 -18.44
N ASP A 307 7.80 8.46 -18.86
CA ASP A 307 8.07 9.60 -17.98
C ASP A 307 6.71 10.14 -17.51
N VAL A 308 6.01 9.34 -16.71
CA VAL A 308 4.64 9.50 -16.26
C VAL A 308 4.49 10.81 -15.51
N ASP A 309 5.58 11.26 -14.91
CA ASP A 309 5.77 12.59 -14.38
C ASP A 309 5.41 13.68 -15.39
N SER A 310 5.74 13.57 -16.67
CA SER A 310 5.43 14.62 -17.67
C SER A 310 3.93 14.79 -17.94
N SER A 311 3.15 13.71 -17.97
CA SER A 311 1.70 13.76 -18.19
C SER A 311 0.89 13.91 -16.90
N ILE A 312 1.40 13.40 -15.78
CA ILE A 312 0.72 13.44 -14.48
C ILE A 312 1.01 14.75 -13.73
N ASN A 313 2.22 15.32 -13.84
CA ASN A 313 2.53 16.56 -13.11
C ASN A 313 1.59 17.72 -13.45
N PRO A 314 1.18 17.98 -14.71
CA PRO A 314 0.20 19.02 -15.01
C PRO A 314 -1.14 18.80 -14.30
N PHE A 315 -1.57 17.54 -14.15
CA PHE A 315 -2.76 17.19 -13.39
C PHE A 315 -2.59 17.46 -11.90
N ILE A 316 -1.47 17.03 -11.31
CA ILE A 316 -1.17 17.30 -9.91
C ILE A 316 -1.08 18.81 -9.67
N GLU A 317 -0.41 19.56 -10.54
CA GLU A 317 -0.32 21.03 -10.51
C GLU A 317 -1.71 21.67 -10.55
N MET A 318 -2.57 21.22 -11.47
CA MET A 318 -3.95 21.68 -11.55
C MET A 318 -4.67 21.44 -10.22
N LEU A 319 -4.64 20.21 -9.68
CA LEU A 319 -5.31 19.89 -8.42
C LEU A 319 -4.78 20.71 -7.24
N LEU A 320 -3.47 20.93 -7.18
CA LEU A 320 -2.81 21.71 -6.13
C LEU A 320 -3.11 23.20 -6.25
N SER A 321 -3.32 23.72 -7.46
CA SER A 321 -3.67 25.12 -7.71
C SER A 321 -5.08 25.49 -7.24
N ILE A 322 -5.96 24.49 -7.05
CA ILE A 322 -7.31 24.72 -6.51
C ILE A 322 -7.18 25.18 -5.07
N ASN A 323 -7.71 26.37 -4.79
CA ASN A 323 -7.78 26.89 -3.43
C ASN A 323 -8.86 26.11 -2.65
N LEU A 324 -8.39 25.18 -1.82
CA LEU A 324 -9.21 24.31 -0.99
C LEU A 324 -8.89 24.58 0.47
N GLU A 325 -9.91 24.96 1.23
CA GLU A 325 -9.85 24.97 2.68
C GLU A 325 -9.98 23.53 3.18
N ILE A 326 -8.86 22.80 3.10
CA ILE A 326 -8.74 21.48 3.75
C ILE A 326 -8.51 21.76 5.24
N PRO A 327 -9.26 21.12 6.15
CA PRO A 327 -9.01 21.25 7.58
C PRO A 327 -7.55 20.95 7.93
N THR A 328 -6.98 21.76 8.82
CA THR A 328 -5.60 21.57 9.29
C THR A 328 -5.54 20.84 10.62
N ASN A 329 -6.67 20.81 11.34
CA ASN A 329 -6.83 20.00 12.54
C ASN A 329 -7.05 18.53 12.14
N GLU A 330 -6.37 17.60 12.81
CA GLU A 330 -6.42 16.16 12.51
C GLU A 330 -7.83 15.57 12.68
N ASP A 331 -8.54 15.91 13.76
CA ASP A 331 -9.90 15.42 14.00
C ASP A 331 -10.87 15.95 12.92
N GLU A 332 -10.75 17.22 12.56
CA GLU A 332 -11.58 17.82 11.49
C GLU A 332 -11.23 17.25 10.11
N LEU A 333 -9.96 16.88 9.89
CA LEU A 333 -9.51 16.27 8.64
C LEU A 333 -10.05 14.85 8.51
N ASP A 334 -10.03 14.06 9.60
CA ASP A 334 -10.58 12.71 9.63
C ASP A 334 -12.10 12.73 9.36
N ASP A 335 -12.85 13.60 10.05
CA ASP A 335 -14.29 13.81 9.81
C ASP A 335 -14.56 14.21 8.34
N PHE A 336 -13.68 15.04 7.78
CA PHE A 336 -13.79 15.48 6.39
C PHE A 336 -13.50 14.35 5.40
N ILE A 337 -12.48 13.52 5.65
CA ILE A 337 -12.17 12.34 4.83
C ILE A 337 -13.34 11.35 4.90
N ASP A 338 -13.84 11.04 6.10
CA ASP A 338 -14.95 10.11 6.29
C ASP A 338 -16.18 10.59 5.50
N LYS A 339 -16.48 11.89 5.53
CA LYS A 339 -17.53 12.48 4.71
C LYS A 339 -17.31 12.27 3.20
N VAL A 340 -16.10 12.53 2.69
CA VAL A 340 -15.78 12.31 1.26
C VAL A 340 -15.97 10.84 0.88
N VAL A 341 -15.50 9.94 1.73
CA VAL A 341 -15.60 8.50 1.53
C VAL A 341 -17.07 8.05 1.52
N ASP A 342 -17.87 8.53 2.46
CA ASP A 342 -19.29 8.19 2.55
C ASP A 342 -20.08 8.74 1.35
N GLU A 343 -19.77 9.95 0.88
CA GLU A 343 -20.39 10.50 -0.34
C GLU A 343 -20.05 9.68 -1.59
N ILE A 344 -18.80 9.17 -1.72
CA ILE A 344 -18.41 8.26 -2.82
C ILE A 344 -19.14 6.91 -2.67
N LYS A 345 -19.21 6.35 -1.45
CA LYS A 345 -19.93 5.10 -1.18
C LYS A 345 -21.39 5.19 -1.55
N ASP A 346 -22.07 6.22 -1.07
CA ASP A 346 -23.48 6.47 -1.35
C ASP A 346 -23.72 6.58 -2.86
N TYR A 347 -22.87 7.34 -3.57
CA TYR A 347 -22.98 7.43 -5.03
C TYR A 347 -22.77 6.06 -5.70
N SER A 348 -21.70 5.34 -5.33
CA SER A 348 -21.38 4.03 -5.90
C SER A 348 -22.48 3.00 -5.70
N SER A 349 -23.20 3.05 -4.56
CA SER A 349 -24.29 2.14 -4.24
C SER A 349 -25.46 2.21 -5.22
N ASN A 350 -25.61 3.34 -5.92
CA ASN A 350 -26.68 3.57 -6.89
C ASN A 350 -26.34 3.04 -8.29
N ILE A 351 -25.06 2.83 -8.61
CA ILE A 351 -24.61 2.56 -9.98
C ILE A 351 -23.75 1.30 -10.12
N HIS A 352 -23.22 0.74 -9.03
CA HIS A 352 -22.35 -0.43 -9.02
C HIS A 352 -22.94 -1.58 -8.19
N SER A 353 -22.58 -2.81 -8.56
CA SER A 353 -22.91 -4.02 -7.81
C SER A 353 -22.20 -4.07 -6.44
N ALA A 354 -22.64 -4.96 -5.55
CA ALA A 354 -22.02 -5.13 -4.24
C ALA A 354 -20.53 -5.55 -4.33
N GLU A 355 -20.16 -6.33 -5.34
CA GLU A 355 -18.78 -6.76 -5.57
C GLU A 355 -17.89 -5.58 -6.01
N GLU A 356 -18.37 -4.78 -6.96
CA GLU A 356 -17.69 -3.56 -7.40
C GLU A 356 -17.57 -2.53 -6.28
N GLN A 357 -18.59 -2.40 -5.42
CA GLN A 357 -18.51 -1.57 -4.22
C GLN A 357 -17.39 -2.02 -3.29
N ILE A 358 -17.22 -3.33 -3.07
CA ILE A 358 -16.09 -3.87 -2.29
C ILE A 358 -14.75 -3.47 -2.92
N ARG A 359 -14.62 -3.51 -4.25
CA ARG A 359 -13.41 -3.08 -4.98
C ARG A 359 -13.15 -1.58 -4.82
N ILE A 360 -14.19 -0.75 -4.96
CA ILE A 360 -14.11 0.71 -4.73
C ILE A 360 -13.64 1.01 -3.30
N ILE A 361 -14.21 0.34 -2.30
CA ILE A 361 -13.76 0.47 -0.90
C ILE A 361 -12.32 0.03 -0.74
N GLY A 362 -11.91 -1.08 -1.38
CA GLY A 362 -10.52 -1.54 -1.39
C GLY A 362 -9.57 -0.46 -1.92
N SER A 363 -9.92 0.18 -3.03
CA SER A 363 -9.16 1.30 -3.61
C SER A 363 -9.09 2.50 -2.67
N ILE A 364 -10.23 2.95 -2.12
CA ILE A 364 -10.30 4.08 -1.18
C ILE A 364 -9.46 3.79 0.07
N ASN A 365 -9.56 2.59 0.63
CA ASN A 365 -8.74 2.19 1.75
C ASN A 365 -7.28 2.34 1.37
N ARG A 366 -6.85 1.84 0.21
CA ARG A 366 -5.48 2.05 -0.26
C ARG A 366 -5.07 3.53 -0.35
N PHE A 367 -5.94 4.44 -0.81
CA PHE A 367 -5.68 5.88 -0.77
C PHE A 367 -5.42 6.39 0.65
N ILE A 368 -6.24 5.98 1.62
CA ILE A 368 -6.10 6.36 3.04
C ILE A 368 -4.84 5.77 3.64
N LEU A 369 -4.53 4.53 3.28
CA LEU A 369 -3.47 3.74 3.88
C LEU A 369 -2.09 4.15 3.35
N ASP A 370 -1.97 4.47 2.07
CA ASP A 370 -0.68 4.78 1.44
C ASP A 370 -0.17 6.17 1.84
N ASN A 371 0.86 6.19 2.69
CA ASN A 371 1.54 7.39 3.15
C ASN A 371 2.74 7.79 2.28
N THR A 372 2.97 7.10 1.18
CA THR A 372 4.03 7.44 0.23
C THR A 372 3.71 8.79 -0.39
N LEU A 373 4.74 9.60 -0.59
CA LEU A 373 4.63 10.89 -1.26
C LEU A 373 4.98 10.69 -2.74
N TYR A 374 4.25 11.38 -3.61
CA TYR A 374 4.36 11.22 -5.04
C TYR A 374 4.70 12.54 -5.70
N SER A 375 5.37 12.44 -6.85
CA SER A 375 5.84 13.56 -7.68
C SER A 375 6.83 14.51 -6.99
N LYS A 376 7.35 15.46 -7.77
CA LYS A 376 8.15 16.60 -7.25
C LYS A 376 7.38 17.48 -6.24
N TYR A 377 6.07 17.32 -6.11
CA TYR A 377 5.21 18.06 -5.19
C TYR A 377 5.07 17.43 -3.81
N SER A 378 5.59 16.22 -3.60
CA SER A 378 5.49 15.52 -2.31
C SER A 378 4.05 15.38 -1.81
N VAL A 379 3.14 14.96 -2.70
CA VAL A 379 1.69 14.84 -2.41
C VAL A 379 1.30 13.38 -2.17
N SER A 380 0.47 13.12 -1.16
CA SER A 380 -0.02 11.76 -0.91
C SER A 380 -1.17 11.38 -1.84
N LEU A 381 -1.37 10.07 -2.03
CA LEU A 381 -2.54 9.53 -2.72
C LEU A 381 -3.85 10.10 -2.15
N LEU A 382 -4.05 10.03 -0.83
CA LEU A 382 -5.25 10.54 -0.16
C LEU A 382 -5.53 11.99 -0.53
N THR A 383 -4.49 12.84 -0.53
CA THR A 383 -4.63 14.25 -0.90
C THR A 383 -5.11 14.38 -2.35
N LEU A 384 -4.56 13.58 -3.27
CA LEU A 384 -5.00 13.60 -4.67
C LEU A 384 -6.47 13.17 -4.82
N LEU A 385 -6.91 12.12 -4.11
CA LEU A 385 -8.30 11.67 -4.13
C LEU A 385 -9.25 12.76 -3.61
N VAL A 386 -8.94 13.34 -2.44
CA VAL A 386 -9.74 14.39 -1.82
C VAL A 386 -9.84 15.64 -2.71
N ARG A 387 -8.71 16.06 -3.31
CA ARG A 387 -8.69 17.20 -4.23
C ARG A 387 -9.46 16.91 -5.51
N SER A 388 -9.32 15.70 -6.06
CA SER A 388 -10.07 15.25 -7.23
C SER A 388 -11.58 15.28 -6.96
N TYR A 389 -12.00 14.68 -5.85
CA TYR A 389 -13.39 14.68 -5.41
C TYR A 389 -13.96 16.09 -5.33
N TYR A 390 -13.27 16.99 -4.65
CA TYR A 390 -13.77 18.35 -4.47
C TYR A 390 -13.82 19.14 -5.78
N TYR A 391 -12.84 18.92 -6.66
CA TYR A 391 -12.86 19.51 -7.99
C TYR A 391 -14.11 19.06 -8.76
N ILE A 392 -14.42 17.76 -8.72
CA ILE A 392 -15.65 17.19 -9.32
C ILE A 392 -16.89 17.87 -8.76
N GLN A 393 -16.96 18.12 -7.45
CA GLN A 393 -18.12 18.77 -6.81
C GLN A 393 -18.40 20.19 -7.34
N LYS A 394 -17.37 20.91 -7.81
CA LYS A 394 -17.49 22.26 -8.35
C LYS A 394 -17.60 22.31 -9.88
N HIS A 395 -17.42 21.18 -10.55
CA HIS A 395 -17.35 21.12 -12.00
C HIS A 395 -18.75 21.09 -12.63
N GLN A 396 -18.90 21.69 -13.82
CA GLN A 396 -20.18 21.75 -14.54
C GLN A 396 -20.70 20.36 -14.95
N TYR A 397 -19.81 19.38 -15.10
CA TYR A 397 -20.13 17.98 -15.43
C TYR A 397 -19.99 17.05 -14.21
N LYS A 398 -20.33 17.54 -13.02
CA LYS A 398 -20.18 16.82 -11.74
C LYS A 398 -20.66 15.37 -11.78
N ASP A 399 -21.88 15.11 -12.27
CA ASP A 399 -22.48 13.77 -12.18
C ASP A 399 -21.72 12.75 -13.04
N GLU A 400 -21.33 13.13 -14.25
CA GLU A 400 -20.56 12.26 -15.15
C GLU A 400 -19.14 12.04 -14.62
N LEU A 401 -18.50 13.07 -14.07
CA LEU A 401 -17.18 12.92 -13.45
C LEU A 401 -17.24 12.06 -12.17
N MET A 402 -18.32 12.14 -11.38
CA MET A 402 -18.51 11.29 -10.21
C MET A 402 -18.70 9.83 -10.61
N LYS A 403 -19.46 9.59 -11.68
CA LYS A 403 -19.59 8.26 -12.30
C LYS A 403 -18.23 7.71 -12.70
N ARG A 404 -17.45 8.51 -13.46
CA ARG A 404 -16.08 8.13 -13.85
C ARG A 404 -15.15 7.89 -12.66
N LEU A 405 -15.23 8.71 -11.61
CA LEU A 405 -14.45 8.47 -10.38
C LEU A 405 -14.76 7.08 -9.81
N CYS A 406 -16.03 6.69 -9.72
CA CYS A 406 -16.40 5.37 -9.21
C CYS A 406 -15.94 4.23 -10.14
N GLU A 407 -16.09 4.39 -11.46
CA GLU A 407 -15.62 3.43 -12.46
C GLU A 407 -14.10 3.23 -12.36
N GLU A 408 -13.33 4.32 -12.32
CA GLU A 408 -11.87 4.26 -12.18
C GLU A 408 -11.44 3.70 -10.81
N LEU A 409 -12.15 4.04 -9.72
CA LEU A 409 -11.91 3.45 -8.40
C LEU A 409 -12.15 1.94 -8.38
N CYS A 410 -13.16 1.46 -9.12
CA CYS A 410 -13.41 0.03 -9.27
C CYS A 410 -12.28 -0.65 -10.07
N ASP A 411 -11.90 -0.06 -11.20
CA ASP A 411 -10.86 -0.57 -12.08
C ASP A 411 -9.47 -0.61 -11.43
N MET A 412 -9.15 0.38 -10.59
CA MET A 412 -7.81 0.51 -10.00
C MET A 412 -7.56 -0.38 -8.78
N ALA A 413 -8.58 -1.09 -8.25
CA ALA A 413 -8.47 -1.92 -7.05
C ALA A 413 -7.33 -2.96 -7.13
N ASP A 414 -7.04 -3.41 -8.35
CA ASP A 414 -6.02 -4.41 -8.66
C ASP A 414 -4.84 -3.81 -9.44
N THR A 415 -4.47 -2.56 -9.18
CA THR A 415 -3.32 -1.90 -9.83
C THR A 415 -2.24 -1.52 -8.83
N CYS A 416 -1.04 -1.14 -9.27
CA CYS A 416 0.01 -0.57 -8.41
C CYS A 416 -0.30 0.90 -8.05
N THR A 417 0.51 1.54 -7.20
CA THR A 417 0.17 2.90 -6.76
C THR A 417 0.30 3.92 -7.89
N THR A 418 1.32 3.81 -8.73
CA THR A 418 1.40 4.66 -9.94
C THR A 418 0.16 4.48 -10.83
N GLY A 419 -0.38 3.26 -10.89
CA GLY A 419 -1.67 2.92 -11.51
C GLY A 419 -2.84 3.73 -10.92
N HIS A 420 -2.93 3.86 -9.60
CA HIS A 420 -3.96 4.69 -8.96
C HIS A 420 -3.88 6.16 -9.40
N ILE A 421 -2.67 6.73 -9.47
CA ILE A 421 -2.50 8.13 -9.89
C ILE A 421 -2.90 8.30 -11.36
N GLY A 422 -2.45 7.40 -12.24
CA GLY A 422 -2.82 7.39 -13.66
C GLY A 422 -4.34 7.34 -13.85
N ARG A 423 -5.00 6.46 -13.09
CA ARG A 423 -6.46 6.29 -13.13
C ARG A 423 -7.22 7.52 -12.60
N LEU A 424 -6.68 8.23 -11.60
CA LEU A 424 -7.24 9.53 -11.20
C LEU A 424 -7.18 10.56 -12.32
N VAL A 425 -6.12 10.55 -13.14
CA VAL A 425 -6.01 11.49 -14.28
C VAL A 425 -7.05 11.19 -15.36
N ASN A 426 -7.36 9.91 -15.57
CA ASN A 426 -8.34 9.46 -16.56
C ASN A 426 -9.75 10.03 -16.30
N ILE A 427 -10.11 10.27 -15.03
CA ILE A 427 -11.40 10.88 -14.64
C ILE A 427 -11.64 12.19 -15.41
N PHE A 428 -10.61 13.02 -15.53
CA PHE A 428 -10.69 14.37 -16.09
C PHE A 428 -10.37 14.44 -17.59
N SER A 429 -10.06 13.29 -18.19
CA SER A 429 -9.71 13.21 -19.61
C SER A 429 -10.88 13.60 -20.50
N GLY A 430 -10.66 14.62 -21.34
CA GLY A 430 -11.67 15.17 -22.25
C GLY A 430 -12.51 16.31 -21.67
N TYR A 431 -12.24 16.75 -20.44
CA TYR A 431 -12.92 17.90 -19.83
C TYR A 431 -11.99 19.11 -19.67
N GLU A 432 -10.93 18.93 -18.88
CA GLU A 432 -10.11 20.04 -18.38
C GLU A 432 -8.64 19.79 -18.67
N ILE A 433 -8.24 18.52 -18.59
CA ILE A 433 -6.93 18.07 -18.98
C ILE A 433 -7.07 17.40 -20.32
N THR A 434 -6.58 18.09 -21.35
CA THR A 434 -6.14 17.36 -22.53
C THR A 434 -4.90 16.62 -22.07
N LEU A 435 -5.04 15.35 -21.70
CA LEU A 435 -3.89 14.46 -21.55
C LEU A 435 -3.29 14.34 -22.94
N SER A 436 -2.46 15.31 -23.33
CA SER A 436 -1.65 15.16 -24.52
C SER A 436 -0.51 14.26 -24.11
N MET A 437 -0.56 13.01 -24.57
CA MET A 437 0.67 12.24 -24.69
C MET A 437 1.68 13.13 -25.43
N PRO A 438 2.93 13.28 -24.93
CA PRO A 438 3.94 14.01 -25.67
C PRO A 438 3.97 13.53 -27.12
N VAL A 439 3.98 14.45 -28.08
CA VAL A 439 3.84 14.09 -29.51
C VAL A 439 4.86 13.04 -29.94
N GLU A 440 6.06 13.05 -29.34
CA GLU A 440 7.08 12.01 -29.51
C GLU A 440 6.59 10.61 -29.09
N GLU A 441 5.99 10.46 -27.90
CA GLU A 441 5.47 9.18 -27.40
C GLU A 441 4.21 8.74 -28.17
N GLU A 442 3.41 9.70 -28.63
CA GLU A 442 2.25 9.42 -29.49
C GLU A 442 2.71 8.85 -30.85
N ILE A 443 3.66 9.53 -31.51
CA ILE A 443 4.27 9.06 -32.76
C ILE A 443 4.90 7.69 -32.56
N LYS A 444 5.65 7.50 -31.47
CA LYS A 444 6.27 6.21 -31.14
C LYS A 444 5.23 5.10 -31.00
N SER A 445 4.16 5.34 -30.25
CA SER A 445 3.07 4.39 -30.07
C SER A 445 2.38 4.04 -31.41
N CYS A 446 2.13 5.06 -32.25
CA CYS A 446 1.57 4.90 -33.59
C CYS A 446 2.50 4.09 -34.51
N VAL A 447 3.81 4.39 -34.51
CA VAL A 447 4.82 3.68 -35.28
C VAL A 447 4.86 2.22 -34.87
N TYR A 448 4.89 1.93 -33.58
CA TYR A 448 4.96 0.55 -33.07
C TYR A 448 3.73 -0.24 -33.48
N ALA A 449 2.54 0.34 -33.35
CA ALA A 449 1.29 -0.33 -33.68
C ALA A 449 1.22 -0.66 -35.18
N ARG A 450 1.54 0.33 -36.03
CA ARG A 450 1.51 0.16 -37.49
C ARG A 450 2.59 -0.80 -37.96
N LEU A 451 3.81 -0.71 -37.41
CA LEU A 451 4.90 -1.59 -37.79
C LEU A 451 4.63 -3.04 -37.37
N THR A 452 4.07 -3.25 -36.17
CA THR A 452 3.64 -4.59 -35.71
C THR A 452 2.58 -5.17 -36.65
N ASN A 453 1.62 -4.37 -37.09
CA ASN A 453 0.61 -4.80 -38.07
C ASN A 453 1.25 -5.14 -39.42
N ILE A 454 2.13 -4.27 -39.94
CA ILE A 454 2.87 -4.51 -41.19
C ILE A 454 3.64 -5.83 -41.12
N ILE A 455 4.33 -6.10 -40.01
CA ILE A 455 5.08 -7.34 -39.78
C ILE A 455 4.14 -8.54 -39.68
N GLY A 456 3.00 -8.40 -39.00
CA GLY A 456 1.99 -9.44 -38.86
C GLY A 456 1.37 -9.86 -40.20
N GLU A 457 1.29 -8.96 -41.17
CA GLU A 457 0.81 -9.22 -42.53
C GLU A 457 1.87 -9.87 -43.44
N LYS A 458 3.15 -9.94 -43.03
CA LYS A 458 4.20 -10.60 -43.81
C LYS A 458 4.09 -12.14 -43.76
N PRO A 459 4.55 -12.83 -44.82
CA PRO A 459 4.77 -14.28 -44.78
C PRO A 459 5.59 -14.69 -43.55
N GLU A 460 5.27 -15.85 -42.98
CA GLU A 460 5.90 -16.37 -41.75
C GLU A 460 7.44 -16.36 -41.84
N GLU A 461 7.98 -16.81 -42.97
CA GLU A 461 9.43 -16.83 -43.25
C GLU A 461 10.08 -15.44 -43.18
N ILE A 462 9.39 -14.40 -43.66
CA ILE A 462 9.89 -13.02 -43.60
C ILE A 462 9.75 -12.47 -42.18
N ARG A 463 8.66 -12.81 -41.51
CA ARG A 463 8.39 -12.41 -40.13
C ARG A 463 9.48 -12.93 -39.19
N ASP A 464 9.84 -14.19 -39.33
CA ASP A 464 10.90 -14.83 -38.56
C ASP A 464 12.25 -14.13 -38.79
N LEU A 465 12.57 -13.77 -40.02
CA LEU A 465 13.80 -13.01 -40.32
C LEU A 465 13.79 -11.59 -39.76
N ILE A 466 12.62 -10.93 -39.75
CA ILE A 466 12.47 -9.63 -39.11
C ILE A 466 12.70 -9.78 -37.62
N PHE A 467 12.11 -10.78 -36.97
CA PHE A 467 12.33 -11.04 -35.55
C PHE A 467 13.77 -11.43 -35.23
N ASP A 468 14.42 -12.24 -36.06
CA ASP A 468 15.85 -12.56 -35.92
C ASP A 468 16.75 -11.33 -36.12
N SER A 469 16.28 -10.34 -36.88
CA SER A 469 16.99 -9.08 -37.09
C SER A 469 16.80 -8.05 -35.97
N ILE A 470 15.78 -8.22 -35.13
CA ILE A 470 15.52 -7.41 -33.95
C ILE A 470 16.41 -7.93 -32.82
N GLY A 471 17.46 -7.19 -32.47
CA GLY A 471 18.44 -7.66 -31.49
C GLY A 471 18.00 -7.45 -30.05
N THR A 472 18.64 -8.17 -29.11
CA THR A 472 18.51 -7.88 -27.68
C THR A 472 19.40 -6.68 -27.29
N SER A 473 18.94 -5.82 -26.37
CA SER A 473 19.63 -4.56 -26.07
C SER A 473 21.10 -4.71 -25.62
N GLU A 474 21.50 -5.86 -25.06
CA GLU A 474 22.90 -6.14 -24.69
C GLU A 474 23.82 -6.38 -25.90
N GLU A 475 23.35 -7.10 -26.93
CA GLU A 475 24.14 -7.38 -28.13
C GLU A 475 24.38 -6.09 -28.93
N ILE A 476 23.40 -5.19 -28.91
CA ILE A 476 23.45 -3.92 -29.62
C ILE A 476 24.26 -2.87 -28.84
N LYS A 477 24.17 -2.79 -27.51
CA LYS A 477 25.05 -1.93 -26.69
C LYS A 477 26.54 -2.25 -26.88
N LYS A 478 26.89 -3.51 -27.15
CA LYS A 478 28.25 -3.91 -27.57
C LYS A 478 28.62 -3.40 -28.97
N ARG A 479 27.66 -3.32 -29.91
CA ARG A 479 27.86 -2.90 -31.32
C ARG A 479 27.84 -1.38 -31.53
N VAL A 480 26.98 -0.64 -30.82
CA VAL A 480 26.89 0.84 -30.88
C VAL A 480 28.18 1.51 -30.41
N LYS A 481 28.95 0.87 -29.53
CA LYS A 481 30.27 1.37 -29.11
C LYS A 481 31.33 1.31 -30.22
N THR A 482 31.06 0.61 -31.33
CA THR A 482 31.97 0.43 -32.46
C THR A 482 31.56 1.15 -33.75
N HIS A 483 30.30 1.55 -33.91
CA HIS A 483 29.85 2.26 -35.11
C HIS A 483 28.77 3.30 -34.80
N ILE A 484 29.15 4.58 -34.95
CA ILE A 484 28.23 5.72 -35.05
C ILE A 484 28.52 6.31 -36.43
N ASP A 485 27.64 6.06 -37.42
CA ASP A 485 27.41 6.94 -38.61
C ASP A 485 26.50 6.35 -39.72
N MET A 486 25.99 5.12 -39.66
CA MET A 486 25.25 4.53 -40.81
C MET A 486 23.77 4.95 -40.96
N SER A 487 23.07 5.30 -39.88
CA SER A 487 21.61 5.55 -39.92
C SER A 487 21.20 6.83 -40.67
N ALA A 488 22.10 7.82 -40.82
CA ALA A 488 21.81 9.04 -41.57
C ALA A 488 21.79 8.85 -43.09
N SER A 489 22.46 7.80 -43.61
CA SER A 489 22.61 7.54 -45.05
C SER A 489 21.39 6.88 -45.67
N LEU A 490 20.73 5.97 -44.95
CA LEU A 490 19.77 5.03 -45.52
C LEU A 490 18.33 5.55 -45.58
N ILE A 491 17.98 6.52 -44.73
CA ILE A 491 16.59 7.00 -44.58
C ILE A 491 16.31 8.22 -45.49
N GLY A 492 17.35 8.94 -45.94
CA GLY A 492 17.23 10.15 -46.76
C GLY A 492 17.63 10.01 -48.23
N THR A 493 18.18 8.87 -48.64
CA THR A 493 18.49 8.62 -50.05
C THR A 493 17.55 7.54 -50.55
N LYS A 494 16.81 7.83 -51.63
CA LYS A 494 16.41 6.76 -52.54
C LYS A 494 17.69 5.94 -52.76
N ASN A 495 17.72 4.69 -52.28
CA ASN A 495 18.84 3.78 -52.52
C ASN A 495 18.92 3.51 -54.02
N ALA A 496 19.48 4.48 -54.74
CA ALA A 496 19.73 4.45 -56.15
C ALA A 496 21.06 3.76 -56.33
N TYR A 497 21.02 2.44 -56.46
CA TYR A 497 22.19 1.72 -56.95
C TYR A 497 22.35 2.08 -58.43
N LEU A 498 23.50 2.62 -58.76
CA LEU A 498 23.89 2.89 -60.13
C LEU A 498 24.35 1.57 -60.74
N ASP A 499 23.81 1.20 -61.90
CA ASP A 499 24.41 0.12 -62.69
C ASP A 499 25.85 0.47 -63.12
N GLU A 500 26.54 -0.47 -63.75
CA GLU A 500 27.89 -0.27 -64.28
C GLU A 500 27.98 0.93 -65.27
N GLN A 501 26.85 1.45 -65.73
CA GLN A 501 26.73 2.61 -66.62
C GLN A 501 26.27 3.90 -65.91
N GLY A 502 26.11 3.90 -64.58
CA GLY A 502 25.71 5.10 -63.85
C GLY A 502 24.20 5.37 -63.85
N LYS A 503 23.35 4.38 -64.14
CA LYS A 503 21.89 4.54 -64.19
C LYS A 503 21.23 4.07 -62.90
N ILE A 504 20.35 4.90 -62.35
CA ILE A 504 19.57 4.60 -61.14
C ILE A 504 18.68 3.38 -61.39
N ILE A 505 18.95 2.28 -60.70
CA ILE A 505 18.07 1.12 -60.61
C ILE A 505 17.22 1.28 -59.35
N GLU A 506 15.92 1.40 -59.51
CA GLU A 506 14.95 1.35 -58.42
C GLU A 506 14.73 -0.14 -58.08
N PHE A 507 15.33 -0.63 -56.99
CA PHE A 507 15.19 -2.03 -56.59
C PHE A 507 13.83 -2.24 -55.91
N ILE A 508 12.91 -2.88 -56.62
CA ILE A 508 11.88 -3.71 -55.99
C ILE A 508 12.45 -5.12 -56.04
N LEU A 509 13.13 -5.56 -54.99
CA LEU A 509 13.47 -6.98 -54.85
C LEU A 509 12.15 -7.75 -54.86
N SER A 510 12.02 -8.72 -55.77
CA SER A 510 10.87 -9.63 -55.72
C SER A 510 11.03 -10.56 -54.52
N GLU A 511 9.93 -11.11 -53.97
CA GLU A 511 10.00 -12.09 -52.86
C GLU A 511 10.98 -13.24 -53.17
N ASN A 512 11.12 -13.62 -54.43
CA ASN A 512 12.05 -14.67 -54.88
C ASN A 512 13.53 -14.24 -54.84
N ASP A 513 13.84 -12.94 -54.93
CA ASP A 513 15.20 -12.41 -54.83
C ASP A 513 15.66 -12.33 -53.37
N ILE A 514 14.73 -12.03 -52.45
CA ILE A 514 14.96 -12.05 -50.99
C ILE A 514 15.29 -13.47 -50.53
N ILE A 515 14.53 -14.48 -51.00
CA ILE A 515 14.79 -15.90 -50.70
C ILE A 515 16.13 -16.37 -51.28
N LYS A 516 16.57 -15.80 -52.42
CA LYS A 516 17.90 -16.06 -52.99
C LYS A 516 19.04 -15.40 -52.21
N GLU A 517 18.84 -14.16 -51.73
CA GLU A 517 19.79 -13.47 -50.85
C GLU A 517 19.92 -14.19 -49.48
N GLN A 518 18.84 -14.76 -48.94
CA GLN A 518 18.83 -15.54 -47.68
C GLN A 518 19.84 -16.71 -47.70
N LEU A 519 20.05 -17.35 -48.85
CA LEU A 519 21.03 -18.43 -49.00
C LEU A 519 22.49 -17.93 -49.03
N MET A 520 22.70 -16.64 -49.31
CA MET A 520 24.04 -16.03 -49.39
C MET A 520 24.46 -15.29 -48.12
N HIS A 521 23.53 -14.84 -47.29
CA HIS A 521 23.81 -13.86 -46.23
C HIS A 521 23.72 -14.39 -44.79
N LYS A 522 24.55 -15.38 -44.45
CA LYS A 522 24.91 -15.67 -43.04
C LYS A 522 25.80 -14.59 -42.39
N THR A 523 26.13 -13.50 -43.10
CA THR A 523 27.13 -12.51 -42.70
C THR A 523 26.66 -11.06 -42.78
N GLU A 524 25.40 -10.79 -43.16
CA GLU A 524 24.90 -9.41 -43.18
C GLU A 524 24.57 -8.92 -41.77
N ASP A 525 24.78 -7.62 -41.55
CA ASP A 525 24.41 -6.95 -40.32
C ASP A 525 22.88 -7.02 -40.16
N PRO A 526 22.37 -7.56 -39.04
CA PRO A 526 20.94 -7.56 -38.72
C PRO A 526 20.27 -6.19 -38.93
N GLU A 527 21.00 -5.10 -38.69
CA GLU A 527 20.47 -3.75 -38.88
C GLU A 527 20.10 -3.50 -40.35
N VAL A 528 21.00 -3.86 -41.26
CA VAL A 528 20.81 -3.71 -42.70
C VAL A 528 19.69 -4.63 -43.19
N LEU A 529 19.60 -5.85 -42.66
CA LEU A 529 18.56 -6.80 -43.04
C LEU A 529 17.16 -6.28 -42.68
N PHE A 530 16.96 -5.73 -41.48
CA PHE A 530 15.69 -5.14 -41.06
C PHE A 530 15.23 -4.03 -42.02
N TYR A 531 16.12 -3.09 -42.36
CA TYR A 531 15.80 -2.01 -43.30
C TYR A 531 15.63 -2.50 -44.74
N LYS A 532 16.32 -3.55 -45.18
CA LYS A 532 16.08 -4.18 -46.49
C LYS A 532 14.68 -4.79 -46.55
N LEU A 533 14.25 -5.49 -45.50
CA LEU A 533 12.96 -6.18 -45.44
C LEU A 533 11.77 -5.22 -45.30
N LEU A 534 11.94 -4.12 -44.55
CA LEU A 534 10.85 -3.18 -44.22
C LEU A 534 10.98 -1.80 -44.86
N GLY A 535 12.06 -1.49 -45.59
CA GLY A 535 12.39 -0.12 -46.01
C GLY A 535 11.29 0.58 -46.81
N LYS A 536 10.61 -0.15 -47.70
CA LYS A 536 9.46 0.39 -48.45
C LYS A 536 8.27 0.70 -47.53
N ASP A 537 7.99 -0.19 -46.59
CA ASP A 537 6.87 -0.03 -45.65
C ASP A 537 7.15 1.09 -44.63
N ILE A 538 8.40 1.19 -44.15
CA ILE A 538 8.87 2.28 -43.27
C ILE A 538 8.75 3.64 -43.97
N SER A 539 9.14 3.71 -45.25
CA SER A 539 9.01 4.96 -46.03
C SER A 539 7.54 5.34 -46.20
N ALA A 540 6.66 4.39 -46.52
CA ALA A 540 5.23 4.65 -46.65
C ALA A 540 4.60 5.08 -45.32
N LEU A 541 4.99 4.43 -44.22
CA LEU A 541 4.54 4.76 -42.87
C LEU A 541 4.93 6.19 -42.46
N LEU A 542 6.14 6.64 -42.82
CA LEU A 542 6.57 8.02 -42.55
C LEU A 542 5.71 9.03 -43.32
N ASP A 543 5.39 8.75 -44.59
CA ASP A 543 4.53 9.62 -45.39
C ASP A 543 3.08 9.66 -44.85
N ASP A 544 2.57 8.54 -44.36
CA ASP A 544 1.27 8.48 -43.68
C ASP A 544 1.25 9.34 -42.41
N LEU A 545 2.30 9.23 -41.58
CA LEU A 545 2.44 10.06 -40.37
C LEU A 545 2.57 11.54 -40.74
N ARG A 546 3.31 11.91 -41.78
CA ARG A 546 3.38 13.31 -42.25
C ARG A 546 2.01 13.86 -42.63
N ASN A 547 1.18 13.05 -43.28
CA ASN A 547 -0.18 13.44 -43.63
C ASN A 547 -1.09 13.57 -42.40
N GLU A 548 -0.98 12.65 -41.45
CA GLU A 548 -1.77 12.62 -40.21
C GLU A 548 -1.43 13.78 -39.27
N TYR A 549 -0.14 14.05 -39.07
CA TYR A 549 0.36 15.13 -38.21
C TYR A 549 0.49 16.48 -38.96
N LYS A 550 -0.02 16.56 -40.19
CA LYS A 550 0.08 17.75 -41.05
C LYS A 550 -0.47 19.02 -40.38
N SER A 551 -1.60 18.92 -39.67
CA SER A 551 -2.19 20.07 -38.97
C SER A 551 -1.29 20.60 -37.85
N LEU A 552 -0.63 19.71 -37.10
CA LEU A 552 0.32 20.10 -36.05
C LEU A 552 1.59 20.74 -36.65
N ILE A 553 1.99 20.28 -37.83
CA ILE A 553 3.10 20.87 -38.60
C ILE A 553 2.74 22.27 -39.12
N GLU A 554 1.57 22.42 -39.72
CA GLU A 554 1.06 23.71 -40.22
C GLU A 554 0.83 24.72 -39.09
N ASP A 555 0.40 24.26 -37.92
CA ASP A 555 0.24 25.07 -36.69
C ASP A 555 1.59 25.43 -36.02
N GLY A 556 2.71 24.86 -36.47
CA GLY A 556 4.03 25.07 -35.87
C GLY A 556 4.21 24.41 -34.49
N LYS A 557 3.34 23.47 -34.11
CA LYS A 557 3.42 22.70 -32.85
C LYS A 557 4.38 21.51 -32.96
N LEU A 558 4.69 21.08 -34.17
CA LEU A 558 5.64 20.02 -34.50
C LEU A 558 6.40 20.44 -35.76
N THR A 559 7.72 20.32 -35.83
CA THR A 559 8.40 20.53 -37.11
C THR A 559 8.51 19.22 -37.91
N GLU A 560 8.63 19.28 -39.24
CA GLU A 560 8.92 18.07 -40.03
C GLU A 560 10.22 17.38 -39.57
N GLN A 561 11.20 18.16 -39.10
CA GLN A 561 12.46 17.64 -38.56
C GLN A 561 12.24 16.87 -37.26
N ASP A 562 11.36 17.36 -36.38
CA ASP A 562 10.99 16.67 -35.14
C ASP A 562 10.24 15.37 -35.46
N LEU A 563 9.28 15.39 -36.38
CA LEU A 563 8.57 14.18 -36.81
C LEU A 563 9.54 13.13 -37.37
N ASP A 564 10.43 13.52 -38.28
CA ASP A 564 11.46 12.63 -38.84
C ASP A 564 12.42 12.10 -37.76
N LEU A 565 12.74 12.93 -36.76
CA LEU A 565 13.58 12.53 -35.64
C LEU A 565 12.86 11.50 -34.74
N TYR A 566 11.64 11.80 -34.31
CA TYR A 566 10.83 10.92 -33.45
C TYR A 566 10.50 9.61 -34.15
N PHE A 567 10.19 9.65 -35.45
CA PHE A 567 9.99 8.47 -36.27
C PHE A 567 11.24 7.59 -36.30
N ARG A 568 12.41 8.16 -36.64
CA ARG A 568 13.68 7.41 -36.68
C ARG A 568 14.06 6.83 -35.32
N LYS A 569 13.88 7.62 -34.25
CA LYS A 569 14.09 7.15 -32.88
C LYS A 569 13.16 5.98 -32.57
N SER A 570 11.90 6.04 -32.98
CA SER A 570 10.93 4.96 -32.77
C SER A 570 11.28 3.70 -33.55
N ILE A 571 11.67 3.82 -34.83
CA ILE A 571 12.12 2.66 -35.63
C ILE A 571 13.37 2.02 -35.00
N ASN A 572 14.35 2.83 -34.59
CA ASN A 572 15.55 2.32 -33.93
C ASN A 572 15.19 1.61 -32.63
N LEU A 573 14.36 2.22 -31.77
CA LEU A 573 13.93 1.61 -30.51
C LEU A 573 13.20 0.28 -30.75
N PHE A 574 12.31 0.22 -31.75
CA PHE A 574 11.62 -1.01 -32.13
C PHE A 574 12.61 -2.10 -32.59
N GLN A 575 13.57 -1.73 -33.42
CA GLN A 575 14.58 -2.63 -33.96
C GLN A 575 15.53 -3.19 -32.89
N VAL A 576 15.88 -2.39 -31.87
CA VAL A 576 16.75 -2.85 -30.78
C VAL A 576 15.98 -3.63 -29.69
N GLY A 577 14.70 -3.90 -29.91
CA GLY A 577 13.83 -4.50 -28.92
C GLY A 577 13.62 -3.60 -27.70
N GLU A 578 13.91 -2.30 -27.75
CA GLU A 578 13.53 -1.38 -26.68
C GLU A 578 12.07 -0.99 -26.89
N GLY A 579 11.18 -1.75 -26.23
CA GLY A 579 9.73 -1.72 -26.46
C GLY A 579 9.25 -2.81 -27.44
N LEU A 580 10.17 -3.61 -27.95
CA LEU A 580 10.10 -5.07 -27.91
C LEU A 580 10.20 -5.57 -26.45
#